data_AF-A0A1V5BS21-F1
#
_entry.id   AF-A0A1V5BS21-F1
#
_cell.length_a   1.000
_cell.length_b   1.000
_cell.length_c   1.000
_cell.angle_alpha   90.00
_cell.angle_beta   90.00
_cell.angle_gamma   90.00
#
_symmetry.space_group_name_H-M   'P 1'
#
loop_
_entity.id
_entity.type
_entity.pdbx_description
1 polymer ?
#
loop_
_entity_poly.entity_id
_entity_poly.type
_entity_poly.pdbx_seq_one_letter_code
_entity_poly.pdbx_strand_id
1 'polypeptide(L)'
;MEEYLDDLRESFFTWCDNAVQVHIEGEGTMLKRWRPRRNPDGSYDLILKLIACDETTSMLTVPIPEEYHDLLEREYFINHPPDEEEES
;
A
#
# COMPACT_ATOMS: atom_id res chain seq x y z
N MET A 1 -19.92 -15.29 5.91
CA MET A 1 -18.46 -15.35 5.65
C MET A 1 -18.01 -14.21 4.74
N GLU A 2 -18.91 -13.68 3.89
CA GLU A 2 -18.68 -12.46 3.09
C GLU A 2 -18.60 -11.17 3.93
N GLU A 3 -19.44 -11.02 4.98
CA GLU A 3 -19.37 -9.83 5.87
C GLU A 3 -18.02 -9.64 6.56
N TYR A 4 -17.33 -10.72 6.94
CA TYR A 4 -16.02 -10.65 7.60
C TYR A 4 -14.91 -10.13 6.66
N LEU A 5 -15.00 -10.48 5.37
CA LEU A 5 -14.05 -10.00 4.36
C LEU A 5 -14.29 -8.52 4.04
N ASP A 6 -15.54 -8.06 4.10
CA ASP A 6 -15.88 -6.64 3.92
C ASP A 6 -15.31 -5.78 5.08
N ASP A 7 -15.49 -6.23 6.33
CA ASP A 7 -14.95 -5.57 7.53
C ASP A 7 -13.41 -5.52 7.53
N LEU A 8 -12.76 -6.64 7.15
CA LEU A 8 -11.30 -6.72 7.07
C LEU A 8 -10.75 -5.83 5.94
N ARG A 9 -11.45 -5.76 4.81
CA ARG A 9 -11.10 -4.90 3.68
C ARG A 9 -11.25 -3.42 4.05
N GLU A 10 -12.34 -3.04 4.69
CA GLU A 10 -12.54 -1.66 5.17
C GLU A 10 -11.45 -1.28 6.19
N SER A 11 -11.12 -2.18 7.10
CA SER A 11 -10.04 -2.01 8.07
C SER A 11 -8.68 -1.85 7.39
N PHE A 12 -8.40 -2.64 6.35
CA PHE A 12 -7.16 -2.53 5.56
C PHE A 12 -7.04 -1.19 4.85
N PHE A 13 -8.09 -0.71 4.19
CA PHE A 13 -8.08 0.60 3.52
C PHE A 13 -7.94 1.74 4.53
N THR A 14 -8.61 1.62 5.68
CA THR A 14 -8.48 2.57 6.79
C THR A 14 -7.04 2.60 7.33
N TRP A 15 -6.41 1.44 7.49
CA TRP A 15 -5.00 1.35 7.88
C TRP A 15 -4.08 1.99 6.84
N CYS A 16 -4.30 1.73 5.54
CA CYS A 16 -3.55 2.36 4.45
C CYS A 16 -3.65 3.88 4.48
N ASP A 17 -4.87 4.42 4.66
CA ASP A 17 -5.11 5.86 4.71
C ASP A 17 -4.39 6.51 5.89
N ASN A 18 -4.49 5.91 7.09
CA ASN A 18 -3.75 6.36 8.26
C ASN A 18 -2.23 6.32 8.05
N ALA A 19 -1.70 5.25 7.45
CA ALA A 19 -0.28 5.12 7.16
C ALA A 19 0.19 6.23 6.21
N VAL A 20 -0.58 6.53 5.16
CA VAL A 20 -0.33 7.66 4.25
C VAL A 20 -0.38 8.98 5.02
N GLN A 21 -1.42 9.20 5.82
CA GLN A 21 -1.66 10.45 6.52
C GLN A 21 -0.50 10.81 7.45
N VAL A 22 -0.01 9.83 8.21
CA VAL A 22 1.17 9.99 9.08
C VAL A 22 2.40 10.49 8.32
N HIS A 23 2.55 10.10 7.05
CA HIS A 23 3.70 10.49 6.24
C HIS A 23 3.52 11.83 5.50
N ILE A 24 2.30 12.25 5.18
CA ILE A 24 2.04 13.54 4.50
C ILE A 24 1.89 14.72 5.48
N GLU A 25 1.43 14.48 6.72
CA GLU A 25 1.23 15.56 7.71
C GLU A 25 2.54 16.17 8.22
N GLY A 26 3.69 15.51 8.01
CA GLY A 26 4.98 15.94 8.56
C GLY A 26 5.88 16.75 7.62
N GLU A 27 5.78 16.58 6.30
CA GLU A 27 6.87 17.00 5.38
C GLU A 27 6.42 17.92 4.23
N GLY A 28 5.17 18.36 4.18
CA GLY A 28 4.66 19.11 3.02
C GLY A 28 4.71 18.30 1.72
N THR A 29 4.71 16.98 1.86
CA THR A 29 4.70 16.02 0.76
C THR A 29 3.27 15.62 0.44
N MET A 30 2.98 15.38 -0.84
CA MET A 30 1.70 14.87 -1.31
C MET A 30 1.85 13.42 -1.73
N LEU A 31 0.85 12.61 -1.44
CA LEU A 31 0.79 11.25 -1.95
C LEU A 31 0.53 11.27 -3.47
N LYS A 32 1.47 10.73 -4.24
CA LYS A 32 1.29 10.52 -5.69
C LYS A 32 0.60 9.19 -5.99
N ARG A 33 1.01 8.12 -5.31
CA ARG A 33 0.45 6.76 -5.48
C ARG A 33 0.84 5.90 -4.29
N TRP A 34 -0.01 4.94 -3.93
CA TRP A 34 0.39 3.83 -3.07
C TRP A 34 0.02 2.49 -3.70
N ARG A 35 0.75 1.43 -3.33
CA ARG A 35 0.40 0.05 -3.67
C ARG A 35 0.96 -0.95 -2.65
N PRO A 36 0.23 -2.03 -2.32
CA PRO A 36 0.84 -3.17 -1.65
C PRO A 36 1.82 -3.88 -2.60
N ARG A 37 2.91 -4.41 -2.06
CA ARG A 37 3.93 -5.19 -2.75
C ARG A 37 4.26 -6.42 -1.92
N ARG A 38 4.27 -7.59 -2.56
CA ARG A 38 4.77 -8.82 -1.95
C ARG A 38 6.30 -8.85 -2.00
N ASN A 39 6.91 -9.17 -0.88
CA ASN A 39 8.35 -9.40 -0.74
C ASN A 39 8.70 -10.86 -1.05
N PRO A 40 9.96 -11.14 -1.43
CA PRO A 40 10.42 -12.51 -1.69
C PRO A 40 10.33 -13.42 -0.46
N ASP A 41 10.37 -12.86 0.75
CA ASP A 41 10.21 -13.58 2.02
C ASP A 41 8.74 -13.97 2.31
N GLY A 42 7.79 -13.48 1.51
CA GLY A 42 6.35 -13.72 1.70
C GLY A 42 5.62 -12.64 2.47
N SER A 43 6.34 -11.72 3.12
CA SER A 43 5.76 -10.52 3.74
C SER A 43 5.24 -9.52 2.70
N TYR A 44 4.46 -8.54 3.16
CA TYR A 44 3.93 -7.47 2.31
C TYR A 44 4.35 -6.10 2.82
N ASP A 45 4.70 -5.22 1.89
CA ASP A 45 4.98 -3.81 2.16
C ASP A 45 4.01 -2.92 1.39
N LEU A 46 3.56 -1.85 2.04
CA LEU A 46 2.85 -0.74 1.41
C LEU A 46 3.89 0.24 0.89
N ILE A 47 3.99 0.32 -0.44
CA ILE A 47 4.87 1.25 -1.12
C ILE A 47 4.13 2.56 -1.32
N LEU A 48 4.64 3.64 -0.73
CA LEU A 48 4.12 5.00 -0.87
C LEU A 48 5.06 5.80 -1.77
N LYS A 49 4.54 6.34 -2.87
CA LYS A 49 5.23 7.30 -3.73
C LYS A 49 4.75 8.69 -3.35
N LEU A 50 5.61 9.48 -2.74
CA LEU A 50 5.34 10.85 -2.31
C LEU A 50 6.03 11.84 -3.25
N ILE A 51 5.45 13.02 -3.40
CA ILE A 51 6.02 14.15 -4.14
C ILE A 51 6.08 15.39 -3.23
N ALA A 52 7.27 15.95 -3.07
CA ALA A 52 7.46 17.21 -2.34
C ALA A 52 7.10 18.42 -3.22
N CYS A 53 6.97 19.60 -2.61
CA CYS A 53 6.71 20.85 -3.33
C CYS A 53 7.76 21.17 -4.41
N ASP A 54 9.03 20.80 -4.18
CA ASP A 54 10.13 20.94 -5.14
C ASP A 54 10.17 19.80 -6.19
N GLU A 55 9.02 19.16 -6.45
CA GLU A 55 8.83 18.05 -7.40
C GLU A 55 9.69 16.80 -7.13
N THR A 56 10.40 16.78 -6.00
CA THR A 56 11.23 15.66 -5.58
C THR A 56 10.34 14.50 -5.20
N THR A 57 10.54 13.36 -5.88
CA THR A 57 9.78 12.14 -5.60
C THR A 57 10.54 11.26 -4.62
N SER A 58 9.88 10.85 -3.55
CA SER A 58 10.41 9.93 -2.54
C SER A 58 9.57 8.66 -2.50
N MET A 59 10.22 7.53 -2.25
CA MET A 59 9.55 6.26 -2.02
C MET A 59 9.72 5.86 -0.56
N LEU A 60 8.61 5.57 0.10
CA LEU A 60 8.56 5.01 1.45
C LEU A 60 7.95 3.63 1.40
N THR A 61 8.41 2.77 2.31
CA THR A 61 7.94 1.40 2.44
C THR A 61 7.49 1.18 3.87
N VAL A 62 6.22 0.82 4.05
CA VAL A 62 5.64 0.55 5.36
C VAL A 62 5.27 -0.93 5.42
N PRO A 63 5.75 -1.70 6.41
CA PRO A 63 5.39 -3.11 6.52
C PRO A 63 3.90 -3.26 6.79
N ILE A 64 3.23 -4.08 5.98
CA ILE A 64 1.81 -4.37 6.13
C ILE A 64 1.63 -5.42 7.24
N PRO A 65 0.77 -5.17 8.24
CA PRO A 65 0.44 -6.12 9.28
C PRO A 65 0.00 -7.49 8.74
N GLU A 66 0.45 -8.56 9.40
CA GLU A 66 0.16 -9.95 9.01
C GLU A 66 -1.34 -10.27 8.95
N GLU A 67 -2.17 -9.54 9.71
CA GLU A 67 -3.64 -9.68 9.69
C GLU A 67 -4.25 -9.42 8.30
N TYR A 68 -3.59 -8.62 7.46
CA TYR A 68 -4.06 -8.30 6.10
C TYR A 68 -3.43 -9.19 5.03
N HIS A 69 -2.50 -10.09 5.36
CA HIS A 69 -1.81 -10.91 4.37
C HIS A 69 -2.78 -11.87 3.67
N ASP A 70 -3.70 -12.49 4.41
CA ASP A 70 -4.74 -13.38 3.84
C ASP A 70 -5.66 -12.62 2.86
N LEU A 71 -6.00 -11.37 3.18
CA LEU A 71 -6.77 -10.49 2.29
C LEU A 71 -6.01 -10.20 1.00
N LEU A 72 -4.72 -9.85 1.10
CA LEU A 72 -3.88 -9.54 -0.05
C LEU A 72 -3.65 -10.77 -0.95
N GLU A 73 -3.45 -11.94 -0.34
CA GLU A 73 -3.33 -13.21 -1.07
C GLU A 73 -4.60 -13.58 -1.83
N ARG A 74 -5.78 -13.17 -1.33
CA ARG A 74 -7.08 -13.46 -1.94
C ARG A 74 -7.51 -12.46 -3.01
N GLU A 75 -7.34 -11.17 -2.77
CA GLU A 75 -7.87 -10.12 -3.65
C GLU A 75 -6.84 -9.52 -4.60
N TYR A 76 -5.61 -9.28 -4.13
CA TYR A 76 -4.67 -8.39 -4.82
C TYR A 76 -3.64 -9.11 -5.69
N PHE A 77 -3.18 -10.30 -5.29
CA PHE A 77 -2.08 -10.99 -6.00
C PHE A 77 -2.53 -12.19 -6.85
N ILE A 78 -3.81 -12.54 -6.84
CA ILE A 78 -4.36 -13.55 -7.76
C ILE A 78 -4.45 -13.00 -9.20
N ASN A 79 -4.55 -11.67 -9.37
CA ASN A 79 -4.79 -11.03 -10.67
C ASN A 79 -3.75 -10.00 -11.13
N HIS A 80 -2.77 -9.62 -10.29
CA HIS A 80 -1.74 -8.65 -10.69
C HIS A 80 -0.41 -9.34 -11.01
N PRO A 81 0.11 -9.24 -12.25
CA PRO A 81 1.45 -9.70 -12.55
C PRO A 81 2.48 -8.97 -11.67
N PRO A 82 3.55 -9.64 -11.23
CA PRO A 82 4.69 -8.97 -10.64
C PRO A 82 5.34 -8.14 -11.75
N ASP A 83 5.44 -6.83 -11.54
CA ASP A 83 6.07 -5.90 -12.49
C ASP A 83 5.36 -5.76 -13.87
N GLU A 84 4.34 -4.91 -13.91
CA GLU A 84 4.30 -3.96 -15.02
C GLU A 84 4.91 -2.65 -14.50
N GLU A 85 6.22 -2.52 -14.78
CA GLU A 85 6.88 -1.23 -14.86
C GLU A 85 6.08 -0.35 -15.83
N GLU A 86 5.72 0.83 -15.35
CA GLU A 86 5.14 1.89 -16.17
C GLU A 86 6.21 2.38 -17.14
N GLU A 87 6.22 1.85 -18.37
CA GLU A 87 6.89 2.49 -19.51
C GLU A 87 5.98 2.46 -20.76
N SER A 88 5.13 3.48 -20.92
CA SER A 88 4.80 4.09 -22.22
C SER A 88 4.13 5.46 -22.03
#